data_AF-A0A4Q5UHY2-F1
#
_entry.id   AF-A0A4Q5UHY2-F1
#
_cell.length_a   1.000
_cell.length_b   1.000
_cell.length_c   1.000
_cell.angle_alpha   90.00
_cell.angle_beta   90.00
_cell.angle_gamma   90.00
#
_symmetry.space_group_name_H-M   'P 1'
#
loop_
_entity.id
_entity.type
_entity.pdbx_description
1 polymer ?
#
loop_
_entity_poly.entity_id
_entity_poly.type
_entity_poly.pdbx_seq_one_letter_code
_entity_poly.pdbx_strand_id
1 'polypeptide(L)'
;MQRIRPDVDIIKDLLDAVLDAQPDSVFTKSLAVQYQERGGLSKKQLQGLYGKASRISSIPAGKLATLEAIILKRPTRYKSDLPAPAEEGPREDATGQILESILLKYPQHKRVLFLKSKFDHREPLTATELSEIDKFRKLVS
;
A
#
# COMPACT_ATOMS: atom_id res chain seq x y z
N MET A 1 -20.16 -25.87 17.38
CA MET A 1 -20.49 -25.76 15.94
C MET A 1 -21.92 -25.27 15.80
N GLN A 2 -22.13 -23.99 15.49
CA GLN A 2 -23.48 -23.45 15.29
C GLN A 2 -24.03 -24.02 13.98
N ARG A 3 -25.06 -24.86 14.08
CA ARG A 3 -25.81 -25.37 12.93
C ARG A 3 -26.45 -24.17 12.24
N ILE A 4 -26.05 -23.91 11.00
CA ILE A 4 -26.77 -23.00 10.10
C ILE A 4 -28.19 -23.57 10.02
N ARG A 5 -29.19 -22.80 10.44
CA ARG A 5 -30.59 -23.15 10.15
C ARG A 5 -30.73 -23.18 8.63
N PRO A 6 -31.05 -24.32 8.00
CA PRO A 6 -31.08 -24.44 6.55
C PRO A 6 -32.19 -23.62 5.88
N ASP A 7 -33.06 -22.95 6.64
CA ASP A 7 -34.29 -22.38 6.08
C ASP A 7 -34.15 -20.96 5.52
N VAL A 8 -33.08 -20.20 5.80
CA VAL A 8 -32.89 -18.86 5.22
C VAL A 8 -31.41 -18.53 5.02
N ASP A 9 -30.92 -18.65 3.78
CA ASP A 9 -29.60 -18.13 3.39
C ASP A 9 -29.72 -16.71 2.85
N ILE A 10 -29.60 -15.74 3.75
CA ILE A 10 -29.74 -14.31 3.43
C ILE A 10 -28.66 -13.84 2.45
N ILE A 11 -27.46 -14.42 2.48
CA ILE A 11 -26.37 -14.02 1.59
C ILE A 11 -26.69 -14.47 0.17
N LYS A 12 -27.13 -15.71 0.00
CA LYS A 12 -27.56 -16.23 -1.30
C LYS A 12 -28.76 -15.47 -1.85
N ASP A 13 -29.78 -15.26 -1.03
CA ASP A 13 -30.96 -14.46 -1.41
C ASP A 13 -30.59 -13.06 -1.93
N LEU A 14 -29.62 -12.41 -1.26
CA LEU A 14 -29.16 -11.08 -1.67
C LEU A 14 -28.31 -11.13 -2.93
N LEU A 15 -27.50 -12.16 -3.14
CA LEU A 15 -26.74 -12.34 -4.37
C LEU A 15 -27.69 -12.50 -5.57
N ASP A 16 -28.72 -13.34 -5.43
CA ASP A 16 -29.72 -13.59 -6.46
C ASP A 16 -30.53 -12.31 -6.74
N ALA A 17 -31.03 -11.63 -5.70
CA ALA A 17 -31.78 -10.37 -5.87
C ALA A 17 -30.95 -9.25 -6.51
N VAL A 18 -29.66 -9.16 -6.22
CA VAL A 18 -28.76 -8.17 -6.85
C VAL A 18 -28.46 -8.56 -8.30
N LEU A 19 -28.34 -9.85 -8.61
CA LEU A 19 -28.16 -10.33 -9.99
C LEU A 19 -29.40 -10.10 -10.85
N ASP A 20 -30.59 -10.28 -10.29
CA ASP A 20 -31.86 -10.01 -10.98
C ASP A 20 -32.01 -8.52 -11.31
N ALA A 21 -31.63 -7.64 -10.38
CA ALA A 21 -31.69 -6.20 -10.59
C ALA A 21 -30.53 -5.66 -11.45
N GLN A 22 -29.36 -6.30 -11.41
CA GLN A 22 -28.13 -5.86 -12.10
C GLN A 22 -27.39 -7.05 -12.73
N PRO A 23 -27.94 -7.65 -13.80
CA PRO A 23 -27.36 -8.84 -14.42
C PRO A 23 -25.99 -8.58 -15.04
N ASP A 24 -25.68 -7.35 -15.44
CA ASP A 24 -24.39 -6.98 -16.04
C ASP A 24 -23.25 -6.81 -15.01
N SER A 25 -23.56 -6.91 -13.72
CA SER A 25 -22.55 -6.80 -12.65
C SER A 25 -21.61 -8.01 -12.64
N VAL A 26 -20.48 -7.89 -13.31
CA VAL A 26 -19.38 -8.88 -13.27
C VAL A 26 -18.93 -9.15 -11.83
N PHE A 27 -18.94 -8.12 -10.99
CA PHE A 27 -18.62 -8.24 -9.57
C PHE A 27 -19.58 -9.18 -8.84
N THR A 28 -20.90 -8.97 -8.97
CA THR A 28 -21.90 -9.80 -8.27
C THR A 28 -21.88 -11.24 -8.79
N LYS A 29 -21.71 -11.43 -10.11
CA LYS A 29 -21.54 -12.75 -10.72
C LYS A 29 -20.34 -13.50 -10.12
N SER A 30 -19.20 -12.83 -9.99
CA SER A 30 -18.01 -13.40 -9.35
C SER A 30 -18.24 -13.77 -7.89
N LEU A 31 -18.96 -12.92 -7.13
CA LEU A 31 -19.31 -13.23 -5.73
C LEU A 31 -20.23 -14.45 -5.62
N ALA A 32 -21.23 -14.57 -6.51
CA ALA A 32 -22.16 -15.69 -6.50
C ALA A 32 -21.44 -17.03 -6.74
N VAL A 33 -20.56 -17.09 -7.74
CA VAL A 33 -19.73 -18.28 -8.02
C VAL A 33 -18.85 -18.62 -6.82
N GLN A 34 -18.13 -17.63 -6.27
CA GLN A 34 -17.26 -17.86 -5.12
C GLN A 34 -18.03 -18.34 -3.88
N TYR A 35 -19.22 -17.80 -3.66
CA TYR A 35 -20.08 -18.21 -2.55
C TYR A 35 -20.57 -19.65 -2.75
N GLN A 36 -20.95 -20.03 -3.97
CA GLN A 36 -21.36 -21.39 -4.30
C GLN A 36 -20.22 -22.40 -4.16
N GLU A 37 -19.01 -22.05 -4.61
CA GLU A 37 -17.84 -22.94 -4.53
C GLU A 37 -17.30 -23.11 -3.11
N ARG A 38 -17.30 -22.04 -2.31
CA ARG A 38 -16.58 -21.99 -1.02
C ARG A 38 -17.50 -21.96 0.20
N GLY A 39 -18.80 -21.72 0.01
CA GLY A 39 -19.79 -21.57 1.07
C GLY A 39 -19.66 -20.29 1.90
N GLY A 40 -18.81 -19.33 1.50
CA GLY A 40 -18.58 -18.12 2.29
C GLY A 40 -17.84 -17.00 1.55
N LEU A 41 -18.12 -15.77 1.98
CA LEU A 41 -17.47 -14.55 1.48
C LEU A 41 -16.64 -13.89 2.58
N SER A 42 -15.58 -13.17 2.17
CA SER A 42 -14.80 -12.33 3.08
C SER A 42 -15.58 -11.09 3.55
N LYS A 43 -15.15 -10.46 4.65
CA LYS A 43 -15.79 -9.25 5.19
C LYS A 43 -15.90 -8.13 4.14
N LYS A 44 -14.85 -7.92 3.35
CA LYS A 44 -14.82 -6.90 2.28
C LYS A 44 -15.81 -7.22 1.14
N GLN A 45 -15.95 -8.50 0.80
CA GLN A 45 -16.90 -8.93 -0.22
C GLN A 45 -18.34 -8.74 0.25
N LEU A 46 -18.64 -9.05 1.51
CA LEU A 46 -19.96 -8.79 2.10
C LEU A 46 -20.27 -7.28 2.17
N GLN A 47 -19.29 -6.44 2.49
CA GLN A 47 -19.45 -4.97 2.42
C GLN A 47 -19.72 -4.50 0.99
N GLY A 48 -19.02 -5.06 0.00
CA GLY A 48 -19.28 -4.78 -1.41
C GLY A 48 -20.69 -5.20 -1.84
N LEU A 49 -21.15 -6.39 -1.41
CA LEU A 49 -22.51 -6.86 -1.64
C LEU A 49 -23.54 -5.92 -1.00
N TYR A 50 -23.34 -5.52 0.25
CA TYR A 50 -24.21 -4.57 0.95
C TYR A 50 -24.34 -3.25 0.17
N GLY A 51 -23.23 -2.68 -0.29
CA GLY A 51 -23.25 -1.42 -1.05
C GLY A 51 -23.93 -1.52 -2.42
N LYS A 52 -24.02 -2.71 -3.01
CA LYS A 52 -24.81 -2.97 -4.23
C LYS A 52 -26.28 -3.15 -3.89
N ALA A 53 -26.57 -3.97 -2.88
CA ALA A 53 -27.91 -4.27 -2.43
C ALA A 53 -28.64 -3.03 -1.88
N SER A 54 -27.94 -2.13 -1.17
CA SER A 54 -28.52 -0.92 -0.59
C SER A 54 -29.01 0.10 -1.63
N ARG A 55 -28.59 -0.04 -2.90
CA ARG A 55 -29.02 0.83 -4.00
C ARG A 55 -30.26 0.31 -4.71
N ILE A 56 -30.72 -0.89 -4.38
CA ILE A 56 -31.86 -1.56 -4.99
C ILE A 56 -33.05 -1.44 -4.04
N SER A 57 -34.08 -0.69 -4.46
CA SER A 57 -35.27 -0.41 -3.65
C SER A 57 -36.16 -1.64 -3.43
N SER A 58 -36.06 -2.68 -4.26
CA SER A 58 -36.83 -3.93 -4.11
C SER A 58 -36.34 -4.84 -2.99
N ILE A 59 -35.14 -4.59 -2.44
CA ILE A 59 -34.56 -5.43 -1.39
C ILE A 59 -35.14 -5.03 -0.02
N PRO A 60 -35.69 -5.98 0.76
CA PRO A 60 -36.24 -5.67 2.08
C PRO A 60 -35.16 -5.17 3.06
N ALA A 61 -35.48 -4.10 3.79
CA ALA A 61 -34.59 -3.50 4.78
C ALA A 61 -34.11 -4.50 5.86
N GLY A 62 -34.96 -5.46 6.25
CA GLY A 62 -34.59 -6.51 7.22
C GLY A 62 -33.47 -7.43 6.73
N LYS A 63 -33.41 -7.73 5.42
CA LYS A 63 -32.32 -8.53 4.83
C LYS A 63 -31.01 -7.75 4.83
N LEU A 64 -31.06 -6.45 4.50
CA LEU A 64 -29.90 -5.54 4.56
C LEU A 64 -29.35 -5.42 5.98
N ALA A 65 -30.23 -5.20 6.97
CA ALA A 65 -29.84 -5.11 8.38
C ALA A 65 -29.18 -6.41 8.87
N THR A 66 -29.66 -7.56 8.41
CA THR A 66 -29.06 -8.85 8.78
C THR A 66 -27.68 -9.04 8.14
N LEU A 67 -27.51 -8.65 6.87
CA LEU A 67 -26.19 -8.65 6.21
C LEU A 67 -25.21 -7.73 6.94
N GLU A 68 -25.65 -6.54 7.35
CA GLU A 68 -24.86 -5.60 8.14
C GLU A 68 -24.44 -6.19 9.48
N ALA A 69 -25.35 -6.84 10.21
CA ALA A 69 -25.04 -7.55 11.45
C ALA A 69 -24.00 -8.66 11.24
N ILE A 70 -24.07 -9.41 10.13
CA ILE A 70 -23.06 -10.42 9.76
C ILE A 70 -21.70 -9.76 9.52
N ILE A 71 -21.65 -8.62 8.82
CA ILE A 71 -20.42 -7.87 8.55
C ILE A 71 -19.77 -7.39 9.85
N LEU A 72 -20.57 -6.83 10.76
CA LEU A 72 -20.11 -6.29 12.05
C LEU A 72 -19.53 -7.39 12.95
N LYS A 73 -20.11 -8.60 12.94
CA LYS A 73 -19.60 -9.75 13.68
C LYS A 73 -18.25 -10.28 13.17
N ARG A 74 -17.84 -9.97 11.94
CA ARG A 74 -16.56 -10.44 11.41
C ARG A 74 -15.39 -9.62 11.95
N PRO A 75 -14.31 -10.27 12.44
CA PRO A 75 -13.15 -9.55 12.98
C PRO A 75 -12.47 -8.71 11.90
N THR A 76 -12.10 -7.48 12.25
CA THR A 76 -11.19 -6.63 11.47
C THR A 76 -9.75 -7.04 11.76
N ARG A 77 -9.11 -7.73 10.81
CA ARG A 77 -7.66 -7.93 10.87
C ARG A 77 -6.98 -6.68 10.31
N TYR A 78 -6.42 -5.87 11.20
CA TYR A 78 -5.52 -4.79 10.80
C TYR A 78 -4.23 -5.42 10.27
N LYS A 79 -3.74 -4.93 9.13
CA LYS A 79 -2.36 -5.20 8.74
C LYS A 79 -1.49 -4.33 9.65
N SER A 80 -0.45 -4.89 10.26
CA SER A 80 0.49 -4.12 11.06
C SER A 80 1.02 -2.95 10.24
N ASP A 81 1.13 -1.79 10.88
CA ASP A 81 1.76 -0.64 10.25
C ASP A 81 3.19 -0.98 9.84
N LEU A 82 3.62 -0.47 8.68
CA LEU A 82 5.00 -0.64 8.24
C LEU A 82 5.91 0.02 9.30
N PRO A 83 7.03 -0.64 9.68
CA PRO A 83 7.99 -0.02 10.57
C PRO A 83 8.44 1.32 9.99
N ALA A 84 8.61 2.32 10.87
CA ALA A 84 9.09 3.64 10.46
C ALA A 84 10.41 3.50 9.67
N PRO A 85 10.65 4.32 8.63
CA PRO A 85 11.93 4.33 7.92
C PRO A 85 13.06 4.50 8.94
N ALA A 86 14.03 3.58 8.94
CA ALA A 86 15.18 3.68 9.82
C ALA A 86 15.95 4.97 9.50
N GLU A 87 16.24 5.78 10.52
CA GLU A 87 17.16 6.91 10.38
C GLU A 87 18.55 6.34 10.06
N GLU A 88 18.96 6.41 8.79
CA GLU A 88 20.30 6.01 8.37
C GLU A 88 21.31 6.94 9.07
N GLY A 89 22.19 6.35 9.89
CA GLY A 89 23.23 7.04 10.65
C GLY A 89 24.24 7.81 9.78
N PRO A 90 25.24 8.47 10.39
CA PRO A 90 26.22 9.27 9.66
C PRO A 90 26.97 8.41 8.63
N ARG A 91 27.01 8.91 7.39
CA ARG A 91 27.61 8.24 6.24
C ARG A 91 29.13 8.41 6.29
N GLU A 92 29.84 7.44 6.89
CA GLU A 92 31.30 7.35 6.80
C GLU A 92 31.71 6.84 5.41
N ASP A 93 31.71 7.73 4.42
CA ASP A 93 32.11 7.40 3.06
C ASP A 93 33.49 7.96 2.72
N ALA A 94 34.32 7.15 2.05
CA ALA A 94 35.67 7.54 1.60
C ALA A 94 35.64 8.81 0.73
N THR A 95 34.56 9.04 -0.01
CA THR A 95 34.34 10.25 -0.81
C THR A 95 34.26 11.51 0.06
N GLY A 96 33.63 11.43 1.24
CA GLY A 96 33.53 12.56 2.17
C GLY A 96 34.90 13.01 2.68
N GLN A 97 35.77 12.05 3.03
CA GLN A 97 37.14 12.32 3.47
C GLN A 97 37.98 12.95 2.37
N ILE A 98 37.82 12.49 1.12
CA ILE A 98 38.53 13.08 -0.03
C ILE A 98 38.10 14.54 -0.23
N LEU A 99 36.79 14.82 -0.22
CA LEU A 99 36.28 16.19 -0.37
C LEU A 99 36.82 17.12 0.73
N GLU A 100 36.84 16.66 1.98
CA GLU A 100 37.40 17.43 3.10
C GLU A 100 38.91 17.66 2.95
N SER A 101 39.67 16.66 2.53
CA SER A 101 41.11 16.81 2.30
C SER A 101 41.45 17.85 1.22
N ILE A 102 40.61 17.95 0.18
CA ILE A 102 40.78 18.92 -0.90
C ILE A 102 40.42 20.33 -0.41
N LEU A 103 39.30 20.47 0.31
CA LEU A 103 38.87 21.76 0.86
C LEU A 103 39.80 22.27 1.95
N LEU A 104 40.52 21.39 2.66
CA LEU A 104 41.55 21.80 3.62
C LEU A 104 42.69 22.57 2.93
N LYS A 105 43.12 22.13 1.73
CA LYS A 105 44.16 22.81 0.95
C LYS A 105 43.62 23.97 0.12
N TYR A 106 42.38 23.85 -0.39
CA TYR A 106 41.73 24.86 -1.22
C TYR A 106 40.30 25.16 -0.74
N PRO A 107 40.14 25.96 0.33
CA PRO A 107 38.84 26.19 0.98
C PRO A 107 37.79 26.85 0.07
N GLN A 108 38.24 27.60 -0.94
CA GLN A 108 37.38 28.35 -1.85
C GLN A 108 37.11 27.61 -3.18
N HIS A 109 37.40 26.30 -3.26
CA HIS A 109 37.21 25.54 -4.50
C HIS A 109 35.71 25.32 -4.79
N LYS A 110 35.10 26.24 -5.55
CA LYS A 110 33.65 26.29 -5.84
C LYS A 110 33.04 24.95 -6.22
N ARG A 111 33.71 24.17 -7.09
CA ARG A 111 33.20 22.86 -7.53
C ARG A 111 33.20 21.82 -6.41
N VAL A 112 34.21 21.79 -5.55
CA VAL A 112 34.32 20.80 -4.47
C VAL A 112 33.36 21.17 -3.34
N LEU A 113 33.16 22.46 -3.06
CA LEU A 113 32.11 22.95 -2.15
C LEU A 113 30.71 22.52 -2.60
N PHE A 114 30.43 22.63 -3.90
CA PHE A 114 29.17 22.14 -4.47
C PHE A 114 29.00 20.62 -4.29
N LEU A 115 30.04 19.83 -4.56
CA LEU A 115 30.00 18.38 -4.39
C LEU A 115 29.89 17.95 -2.92
N LYS A 116 30.53 18.69 -2.00
CA LYS A 116 30.39 18.50 -0.56
C LYS A 116 28.97 18.81 -0.09
N SER A 117 28.38 19.91 -0.54
CA SER A 117 26.98 20.23 -0.24
C SER A 117 26.02 19.15 -0.74
N LYS A 118 26.21 18.65 -1.97
CA LYS A 118 25.43 17.51 -2.49
C LYS A 118 25.59 16.26 -1.63
N PHE A 119 26.82 15.92 -1.26
CA PHE A 119 27.13 14.76 -0.43
C PHE A 119 26.49 14.88 0.96
N ASP A 120 26.59 16.06 1.59
CA ASP A 120 26.00 16.35 2.91
C ASP A 120 24.46 16.32 2.85
N HIS A 121 23.86 16.69 1.72
CA HIS A 121 22.41 16.61 1.46
C HIS A 121 21.93 15.24 0.96
N ARG A 122 22.81 14.23 0.92
CA ARG A 122 22.53 12.86 0.43
C ARG A 122 22.05 12.80 -1.03
N GLU A 123 22.41 13.79 -1.83
CA GLU A 123 22.19 13.74 -3.27
C GLU A 123 23.15 12.74 -3.92
N PRO A 124 22.69 11.92 -4.89
CA PRO A 124 23.56 10.99 -5.58
C PRO A 124 24.61 11.75 -6.41
N LEU A 125 25.87 11.39 -6.21
CA LEU A 125 26.96 11.85 -7.07
C LEU A 125 27.02 10.99 -8.34
N THR A 126 27.04 11.64 -9.49
CA THR A 126 27.15 10.97 -10.79
C THR A 126 28.56 10.40 -11.00
N ALA A 127 28.70 9.42 -11.90
CA ALA A 127 30.00 8.84 -12.25
C ALA A 127 31.01 9.91 -12.76
N THR A 128 30.50 10.94 -13.44
CA THR A 128 31.28 12.09 -13.88
C THR A 128 31.80 12.91 -12.71
N GLU A 129 30.95 13.21 -11.73
CA GLU A 129 31.31 13.96 -10.52
C GLU A 129 32.33 13.18 -9.66
N LEU A 130 32.19 11.86 -9.53
CA LEU A 130 33.19 11.01 -8.86
C LEU A 130 34.55 11.06 -9.58
N SER A 131 34.54 11.00 -10.90
CA SER A 131 35.77 11.12 -11.71
C SER A 131 36.41 12.51 -11.59
N GLU A 132 35.62 13.56 -11.39
CA GLU A 132 36.11 14.92 -11.10
C GLU A 132 36.79 14.98 -9.73
N ILE A 133 36.19 14.39 -8.69
CA ILE A 133 36.77 14.33 -7.34
C ILE A 133 38.14 13.64 -7.37
N ASP A 134 38.27 12.53 -8.09
CA ASP A 134 39.55 11.83 -8.25
C ASP A 134 40.60 12.66 -8.99
N LYS A 135 40.19 13.42 -10.01
CA LYS A 135 41.10 14.36 -10.71
C LYS A 135 41.57 15.47 -9.76
N PHE A 136 40.66 16.08 -9.01
CA PHE A 136 41.00 17.13 -8.05
C PHE A 136 41.92 16.60 -6.96
N ARG A 137 41.67 15.38 -6.45
CA ARG A 137 42.55 14.72 -5.48
C ARG A 137 43.98 14.59 -6.00
N LYS A 138 44.17 14.17 -7.26
CA LYS A 138 45.50 14.03 -7.88
C LYS A 138 46.21 15.36 -8.14
N LEU A 139 45.46 16.44 -8.39
CA LEU A 139 46.02 17.78 -8.58
C LEU A 139 46.45 18.43 -7.27
N VAL A 140 45.85 17.98 -6.16
CA VAL A 140 46.01 18.54 -4.83
C VAL A 140 46.95 17.67 -3.97
N SER A 141 47.28 16.45 -4.40
CA SER A 141 48.31 15.58 -3.80
C SER A 141 49.70 16.11 -4.12
#